data_AF-A0AAN1FHQ8-F1
#
_entry.id   AF-A0AAN1FHQ8-F1
#
_cell.length_a   1.000
_cell.length_b   1.000
_cell.length_c   1.000
_cell.angle_alpha   90.00
_cell.angle_beta   90.00
_cell.angle_gamma   90.00
#
_symmetry.space_group_name_H-M   'P 1'
#
loop_
_entity.id
_entity.type
_entity.pdbx_description
1 polymer ?
#
loop_
_entity_poly.entity_id
_entity_poly.type
_entity_poly.pdbx_seq_one_letter_code
_entity_poly.pdbx_strand_id
1 'polypeptide(L)'
;MEYLKEVLIGAVSGAITVGGIWAFFKGSVTEVIRKSIAYKFDVKLQDSKKQIDIELKLLDSQLKANGVQVESLISNNLAALDYHRQKQIEAIGVLWEEIVELRKQIPGIIAVLDSLPSEFHEAFVNNPQTQNDLSQVSLTPYTNLLRDSKARKYRVFSGALLYSYFELYQSVVGMCLTHSSMEALDGKFSHWYEQYDLAAIFPDANIDFKVVEGKLSKTHHLLALIEKSFLADAEKIITGEAQMFEGHERAKKIDQMRS
;
A
#
# COMPACT_ATOMS: atom_id res chain seq x y z
N MET A 1 11.04 -118.75 36.28
CA MET A 1 10.95 -117.97 35.01
C MET A 1 9.86 -116.89 35.09
N GLU A 2 9.60 -116.32 36.28
CA GLU A 2 8.57 -115.27 36.49
C GLU A 2 9.18 -113.88 36.77
N TYR A 3 10.38 -113.81 37.34
CA TYR A 3 11.05 -112.55 37.68
C TYR A 3 11.44 -111.65 36.49
N LEU A 4 11.58 -112.22 35.29
CA LEU A 4 11.97 -111.46 34.09
C LEU A 4 10.79 -110.74 33.41
N LYS A 5 9.54 -111.15 33.67
CA LYS A 5 8.35 -110.48 33.11
C LYS A 5 7.95 -109.22 33.88
N GLU A 6 8.15 -109.18 35.19
CA GLU A 6 7.79 -108.02 36.01
C GLU A 6 8.71 -106.80 35.78
N VAL A 7 10.00 -107.05 35.54
CA VAL A 7 10.98 -105.96 35.28
C VAL A 7 10.74 -105.29 33.92
N LEU A 8 10.27 -106.05 32.92
CA LEU A 8 9.99 -105.53 31.58
C LEU A 8 8.69 -104.70 31.52
N ILE A 9 7.69 -105.04 32.33
CA ILE A 9 6.44 -104.27 32.46
C ILE A 9 6.69 -102.97 33.26
N GLY A 10 7.60 -102.98 34.23
CA GLY A 10 8.02 -101.76 34.95
C GLY A 10 8.77 -100.75 34.07
N ALA A 11 9.62 -101.22 33.16
CA ALA A 11 10.45 -100.36 32.31
C ALA A 11 9.64 -99.66 31.18
N VAL A 12 8.61 -100.30 30.63
CA VAL A 12 7.75 -99.70 29.59
C VAL A 12 6.77 -98.67 30.20
N SER A 13 6.36 -98.89 31.45
CA SER A 13 5.48 -97.96 32.20
C SER A 13 6.18 -96.65 32.59
N GLY A 14 7.50 -96.67 32.81
CA GLY A 14 8.30 -95.48 33.12
C GLY A 14 8.51 -94.55 31.91
N ALA A 15 8.67 -95.10 30.71
CA ALA A 15 8.97 -94.31 29.50
C ALA A 15 7.75 -93.53 28.97
N ILE A 16 6.54 -94.09 29.09
CA ILE A 16 5.29 -93.43 28.64
C ILE A 16 4.91 -92.27 29.58
N THR A 17 5.18 -92.42 30.88
CA THR A 17 4.84 -91.40 31.89
C THR A 17 5.78 -90.19 31.80
N VAL A 18 7.07 -90.40 31.54
CA VAL A 18 8.05 -89.29 31.38
C VAL A 18 7.88 -88.59 30.02
N GLY A 19 7.52 -89.31 28.95
CA GLY A 19 7.26 -88.72 27.63
C GLY A 19 5.96 -87.89 27.57
N GLY A 20 4.89 -88.35 28.21
CA GLY A 20 3.61 -87.62 28.28
C GLY A 20 3.67 -86.34 29.12
N ILE A 21 4.42 -86.37 30.24
CA ILE A 21 4.65 -85.19 31.09
C ILE A 21 5.45 -84.13 30.34
N TRP A 22 6.45 -84.52 29.54
CA TRP A 22 7.25 -83.57 28.77
C TRP A 22 6.48 -82.91 27.61
N ALA A 23 5.59 -83.65 26.94
CA ALA A 23 4.71 -83.10 25.91
C ALA A 23 3.67 -82.10 26.49
N PHE A 24 3.09 -82.42 27.65
CA PHE A 24 2.21 -81.48 28.37
C PHE A 24 2.96 -80.25 28.87
N PHE A 25 4.19 -80.40 29.34
CA PHE A 25 5.04 -79.28 29.76
C PHE A 25 5.40 -78.38 28.57
N LYS A 26 5.79 -78.96 27.43
CA LYS A 26 6.06 -78.20 26.20
C LYS A 26 4.81 -77.45 25.71
N GLY A 27 3.65 -78.10 25.67
CA GLY A 27 2.39 -77.44 25.28
C GLY A 27 2.07 -76.24 26.18
N SER A 28 2.12 -76.45 27.49
CA SER A 28 1.81 -75.42 28.50
C SER A 28 2.81 -74.26 28.49
N VAL A 29 4.10 -74.52 28.34
CA VAL A 29 5.15 -73.49 28.24
C VAL A 29 4.99 -72.68 26.95
N THR A 30 4.66 -73.34 25.84
CA THR A 30 4.46 -72.65 24.55
C THR A 30 3.22 -71.75 24.59
N GLU A 31 2.14 -72.20 25.24
CA GLU A 31 0.92 -71.42 25.44
C GLU A 31 1.16 -70.17 26.31
N VAL A 32 1.91 -70.31 27.40
CA VAL A 32 2.25 -69.21 28.31
C VAL A 32 3.19 -68.20 27.65
N ILE A 33 4.17 -68.68 26.87
CA ILE A 33 5.04 -67.81 26.07
C ILE A 33 4.23 -67.07 25.01
N ARG A 34 3.31 -67.75 24.31
CA ARG A 34 2.48 -67.14 23.28
C ARG A 34 1.52 -66.09 23.85
N LYS A 35 0.90 -66.36 25.01
CA LYS A 35 0.05 -65.40 25.74
C LYS A 35 0.86 -64.23 26.31
N SER A 36 2.07 -64.46 26.81
CA SER A 36 2.97 -63.41 27.30
C SER A 36 3.47 -62.51 26.17
N ILE A 37 3.82 -63.10 25.02
CA ILE A 37 4.18 -62.36 23.81
C ILE A 37 2.98 -61.57 23.29
N ALA A 38 1.80 -62.20 23.17
CA ALA A 38 0.58 -61.51 22.76
C ALA A 38 0.24 -60.35 23.70
N TYR A 39 0.29 -60.54 25.02
CA TYR A 39 0.06 -59.48 25.99
C TYR A 39 1.09 -58.35 25.88
N LYS A 40 2.39 -58.66 25.76
CA LYS A 40 3.43 -57.64 25.56
C LYS A 40 3.25 -56.87 24.25
N PHE A 41 2.82 -57.55 23.18
CA PHE A 41 2.50 -56.89 21.92
C PHE A 41 1.25 -56.03 22.05
N ASP A 42 0.20 -56.51 22.69
CA ASP A 42 -1.05 -55.77 22.85
C ASP A 42 -0.86 -54.53 23.73
N VAL A 43 -0.09 -54.63 24.81
CA VAL A 43 0.32 -53.50 25.65
C VAL A 43 1.15 -52.50 24.86
N LYS A 44 2.15 -52.94 24.08
CA LYS A 44 2.94 -52.05 23.22
C LYS A 44 2.11 -51.36 22.14
N LEU A 45 1.11 -52.06 21.60
CA LEU A 45 0.22 -51.55 20.57
C LEU A 45 -0.76 -50.54 21.17
N GLN A 46 -1.24 -50.79 22.39
CA GLN A 46 -2.09 -49.87 23.14
C GLN A 46 -1.32 -48.61 23.58
N ASP A 47 -0.07 -48.76 24.04
CA ASP A 47 0.80 -47.61 24.37
C ASP A 47 1.15 -46.80 23.12
N SER A 48 1.51 -47.47 22.01
CA SER A 48 1.77 -46.77 20.73
C SER A 48 0.52 -46.02 20.25
N LYS A 49 -0.68 -46.60 20.38
CA LYS A 49 -1.94 -45.93 20.05
C LYS A 49 -2.17 -44.70 20.92
N LYS A 50 -1.93 -44.78 22.24
CA LYS A 50 -2.04 -43.63 23.14
C LYS A 50 -1.04 -42.54 22.78
N GLN A 51 0.19 -42.92 22.43
CA GLN A 51 1.25 -41.98 22.06
C GLN A 51 0.89 -41.25 20.75
N ILE A 52 0.39 -41.96 19.75
CA ILE A 52 -0.12 -41.39 18.50
C ILE A 52 -1.32 -40.46 18.76
N ASP A 53 -2.25 -40.84 19.64
CA ASP A 53 -3.43 -40.03 19.97
C ASP A 53 -3.07 -38.73 20.71
N ILE A 54 -2.02 -38.78 21.56
CA ILE A 54 -1.45 -37.60 22.21
C ILE A 54 -0.76 -36.69 21.19
N GLU A 55 0.06 -37.25 20.28
CA GLU A 55 0.73 -36.49 19.23
C GLU A 55 -0.28 -35.84 18.27
N LEU A 56 -1.35 -36.56 17.87
CA LEU A 56 -2.43 -36.01 17.05
C LEU A 56 -3.16 -34.86 17.73
N LYS A 57 -3.49 -34.98 19.02
CA LYS A 57 -4.11 -33.89 19.77
C LYS A 57 -3.19 -32.68 19.93
N LEU A 58 -1.90 -32.92 20.09
CA LEU A 58 -0.90 -31.86 20.20
C LEU A 58 -0.71 -31.13 18.86
N LEU A 59 -0.64 -31.87 17.75
CA LEU A 59 -0.60 -31.33 16.38
C LEU A 59 -1.88 -30.56 16.03
N ASP A 60 -3.07 -31.08 16.36
CA ASP A 60 -4.35 -30.39 16.12
C ASP A 60 -4.46 -29.08 16.93
N SER A 61 -3.99 -29.10 18.19
CA SER A 61 -3.90 -27.89 19.03
C SER A 61 -2.92 -26.86 18.46
N GLN A 62 -1.75 -27.30 17.98
CA GLN A 62 -0.78 -26.42 17.33
C GLN A 62 -1.30 -25.84 16.01
N LEU A 63 -2.00 -26.63 15.19
CA LEU A 63 -2.63 -26.15 13.96
C LEU A 63 -3.70 -25.10 14.24
N LYS A 64 -4.55 -25.33 15.25
CA LYS A 64 -5.56 -24.34 15.67
C LYS A 64 -4.93 -23.05 16.21
N ALA A 65 -3.91 -23.17 17.06
CA ALA A 65 -3.19 -22.01 17.60
C ALA A 65 -2.50 -21.20 16.49
N ASN A 66 -1.86 -21.89 15.54
CA ASN A 66 -1.24 -21.25 14.37
C ASN A 66 -2.29 -20.62 13.45
N GLY A 67 -3.44 -21.28 13.26
CA GLY A 67 -4.56 -20.73 12.49
C GLY A 67 -5.08 -19.41 13.06
N VAL A 68 -5.30 -19.35 14.38
CA VAL A 68 -5.71 -18.11 15.08
C VAL A 68 -4.64 -17.02 14.98
N GLN A 69 -3.36 -17.38 15.10
CA GLN A 69 -2.27 -16.41 14.94
C GLN A 69 -2.23 -15.85 13.51
N VAL A 70 -2.33 -16.71 12.49
CA VAL A 70 -2.36 -16.30 11.08
C VAL A 70 -3.59 -15.42 10.80
N GLU A 71 -4.77 -15.80 11.28
CA GLU A 71 -5.98 -14.98 11.17
C GLU A 71 -5.81 -13.62 11.85
N SER A 72 -5.18 -13.56 13.03
CA SER A 72 -4.91 -12.29 13.72
C SER A 72 -3.89 -11.42 12.97
N LEU A 73 -2.88 -12.02 12.33
CA LEU A 73 -1.90 -11.29 11.52
C LEU A 73 -2.53 -10.78 10.23
N ILE A 74 -3.39 -11.59 9.60
CA ILE A 74 -4.15 -11.19 8.41
C ILE A 74 -5.13 -10.07 8.76
N SER A 75 -5.91 -10.19 9.83
CA SER A 75 -6.89 -9.17 10.22
C SER A 75 -6.23 -7.85 10.63
N ASN A 76 -5.10 -7.91 11.36
CA ASN A 76 -4.33 -6.72 11.70
C ASN A 76 -3.69 -6.07 10.46
N ASN A 77 -3.17 -6.86 9.52
CA ASN A 77 -2.62 -6.32 8.27
C ASN A 77 -3.72 -5.75 7.36
N LEU A 78 -4.87 -6.39 7.27
CA LEU A 78 -6.02 -5.88 6.51
C LEU A 78 -6.52 -4.56 7.11
N ALA A 79 -6.67 -4.47 8.44
CA ALA A 79 -7.05 -3.23 9.11
C ALA A 79 -6.00 -2.12 8.92
N ALA A 80 -4.71 -2.45 8.94
CA ALA A 80 -3.63 -1.50 8.67
C ALA A 80 -3.62 -1.03 7.20
N LEU A 81 -3.88 -1.93 6.25
CA LEU A 81 -4.02 -1.61 4.82
C LEU A 81 -5.23 -0.72 4.56
N ASP A 82 -6.37 -1.03 5.18
CA ASP A 82 -7.59 -0.23 5.09
C ASP A 82 -7.39 1.16 5.68
N TYR A 83 -6.73 1.26 6.84
CA TYR A 83 -6.36 2.55 7.44
C TYR A 83 -5.46 3.37 6.51
N HIS A 84 -4.42 2.74 5.94
CA HIS A 84 -3.52 3.41 5.01
C HIS A 84 -4.26 3.91 3.76
N ARG A 85 -5.11 3.06 3.16
CA ARG A 85 -5.92 3.41 1.99
C ARG A 85 -6.88 4.55 2.30
N GLN A 86 -7.51 4.55 3.47
CA GLN A 86 -8.39 5.63 3.89
C GLN A 86 -7.63 6.94 4.07
N LYS A 87 -6.45 6.90 4.70
CA LYS A 87 -5.57 8.09 4.83
C LYS A 87 -5.07 8.59 3.48
N GLN A 88 -4.84 7.70 2.53
CA GLN A 88 -4.46 8.06 1.18
C GLN A 88 -5.60 8.78 0.44
N ILE A 89 -6.82 8.26 0.49
CA ILE A 89 -7.99 8.92 -0.11
C ILE A 89 -8.23 10.29 0.54
N GLU A 90 -8.12 10.37 1.87
CA GLU A 90 -8.20 11.64 2.60
C GLU A 90 -7.13 12.63 2.13
N ALA A 91 -5.88 12.19 1.96
CA ALA A 91 -4.79 13.02 1.49
C ALA A 91 -5.02 13.55 0.06
N ILE A 92 -5.54 12.71 -0.84
CA ILE A 92 -5.91 13.12 -2.20
C ILE A 92 -7.01 14.19 -2.16
N GLY A 93 -8.03 13.98 -1.32
CA GLY A 93 -9.12 14.94 -1.12
C GLY A 93 -8.60 16.29 -0.64
N VAL A 94 -7.74 16.30 0.38
CA VAL A 94 -7.13 17.54 0.91
C VAL A 94 -6.29 18.26 -0.15
N LEU A 95 -5.49 17.53 -0.94
CA LEU A 95 -4.74 18.13 -2.04
C LEU A 95 -5.65 18.77 -3.08
N TRP A 96 -6.71 18.07 -3.48
CA TRP A 96 -7.66 18.59 -4.46
C TRP A 96 -8.40 19.83 -3.95
N GLU A 97 -8.84 19.82 -2.69
CA GLU A 97 -9.46 20.99 -2.05
C GLU A 97 -8.53 22.20 -2.09
N GLU A 98 -7.25 22.02 -1.79
CA GLU A 98 -6.29 23.13 -1.85
C GLU A 98 -5.96 23.57 -3.29
N ILE A 99 -5.94 22.68 -4.27
CA ILE A 99 -5.85 23.06 -5.70
C ILE A 99 -7.03 23.96 -6.08
N VAL A 100 -8.25 23.61 -5.66
CA VAL A 100 -9.45 24.41 -5.91
C VAL A 100 -9.36 25.77 -5.20
N GLU A 101 -8.89 25.82 -3.95
CA GLU A 101 -8.67 27.09 -3.23
C GLU A 101 -7.58 27.96 -3.87
N LEU A 102 -6.50 27.35 -4.38
CA LEU A 102 -5.45 28.04 -5.12
C LEU A 102 -5.98 28.67 -6.41
N ARG A 103 -6.87 27.98 -7.13
CA ARG A 103 -7.50 28.51 -8.35
C ARG A 103 -8.25 29.82 -8.07
N LYS A 104 -8.95 29.89 -6.94
CA LYS A 104 -9.72 31.08 -6.53
C LYS A 104 -8.82 32.28 -6.22
N GLN A 105 -7.53 32.08 -6.01
CA GLN A 105 -6.59 33.17 -5.73
C GLN A 105 -6.27 34.01 -6.98
N ILE A 106 -6.57 33.52 -8.19
CA ILE A 106 -6.36 34.29 -9.42
C ILE A 106 -7.53 35.28 -9.58
N PRO A 107 -7.30 36.60 -9.46
CA PRO A 107 -8.33 37.60 -9.65
C PRO A 107 -8.88 37.55 -11.08
N GLY A 108 -10.18 37.79 -11.24
CA GLY A 108 -10.82 37.80 -12.55
C GLY A 108 -10.19 38.78 -13.54
N ILE A 109 -9.69 39.92 -13.06
CA ILE A 109 -9.00 40.91 -13.90
C ILE A 109 -7.71 40.35 -14.51
N ILE A 110 -6.95 39.54 -13.76
CA ILE A 110 -5.76 38.85 -14.26
C ILE A 110 -6.15 37.78 -15.29
N ALA A 111 -7.24 37.05 -15.06
CA ALA A 111 -7.74 36.07 -16.02
C ALA A 111 -8.20 36.70 -17.35
N VAL A 112 -8.81 37.89 -17.30
CA VAL A 112 -9.17 38.65 -18.50
C VAL A 112 -7.91 39.11 -19.23
N LEU A 113 -6.95 39.69 -18.52
CA LEU A 113 -5.66 40.11 -19.08
C LEU A 113 -4.89 38.96 -19.74
N ASP A 114 -4.88 37.78 -19.13
CA ASP A 114 -4.27 36.55 -19.66
C ASP A 114 -4.93 36.08 -20.97
N SER A 115 -6.19 36.44 -21.19
CA SER A 115 -6.98 36.10 -22.38
C SER A 115 -6.86 37.12 -23.51
N LEU A 116 -6.32 38.31 -23.23
CA LEU A 116 -6.20 39.39 -24.20
C LEU A 116 -4.88 39.26 -24.98
N PRO A 117 -4.89 39.45 -26.31
CA PRO A 117 -3.66 39.62 -27.07
C PRO A 117 -2.82 40.79 -26.53
N SER A 118 -1.49 40.66 -26.56
CA SER A 118 -0.55 41.61 -25.95
C SER A 118 -0.70 43.04 -26.48
N GLU A 119 -1.15 43.20 -27.73
CA GLU A 119 -1.43 44.50 -28.35
C GLU A 119 -2.55 45.30 -27.67
N PHE A 120 -3.44 44.65 -26.92
CA PHE A 120 -4.53 45.31 -26.19
C PHE A 120 -4.19 45.61 -24.73
N HIS A 121 -3.07 45.10 -24.20
CA HIS A 121 -2.73 45.21 -22.78
C HIS A 121 -2.58 46.66 -22.34
N GLU A 122 -1.83 47.48 -23.09
CA GLU A 122 -1.61 48.89 -22.73
C GLU A 122 -2.93 49.68 -22.69
N ALA A 123 -3.78 49.51 -23.71
CA ALA A 123 -5.09 50.16 -23.74
C ALA A 123 -6.00 49.72 -22.59
N PHE A 124 -5.94 48.44 -22.23
CA PHE A 124 -6.76 47.86 -21.16
C PHE A 124 -6.28 48.28 -19.77
N VAL A 125 -4.96 48.28 -19.52
CA VAL A 125 -4.35 48.70 -18.25
C VAL A 125 -4.48 50.21 -18.04
N ASN A 126 -4.48 51.02 -19.11
CA ASN A 126 -4.69 52.46 -19.01
C ASN A 126 -6.16 52.86 -18.72
N ASN A 127 -7.09 51.91 -18.70
CA ASN A 127 -8.47 52.18 -18.28
C ASN A 127 -8.51 52.44 -16.75
N PRO A 128 -9.10 53.55 -16.27
CA PRO A 128 -9.15 53.87 -14.84
C PRO A 128 -9.78 52.78 -13.97
N GLN A 129 -10.78 52.06 -14.49
CA GLN A 129 -11.42 50.95 -13.77
C GLN A 129 -10.44 49.79 -13.59
N THR A 130 -9.72 49.42 -14.65
CA THR A 130 -8.71 48.35 -14.61
C THR A 130 -7.58 48.70 -13.65
N GLN A 131 -7.09 49.95 -13.65
CA GLN A 131 -6.04 50.38 -12.72
C GLN A 131 -6.49 50.23 -11.26
N ASN A 132 -7.73 50.63 -10.97
CA ASN A 132 -8.30 50.47 -9.64
C ASN A 132 -8.39 48.98 -9.26
N ASP A 133 -8.86 48.11 -10.16
CA ASP A 133 -8.97 46.68 -9.90
C ASP A 133 -7.59 46.00 -9.73
N LEU A 134 -6.59 46.39 -10.54
CA LEU A 134 -5.21 45.90 -10.42
C LEU A 134 -4.54 46.36 -9.13
N SER A 135 -4.81 47.59 -8.66
CA SER A 135 -4.26 48.10 -7.40
C SER A 135 -4.73 47.34 -6.16
N GLN A 136 -5.85 46.62 -6.28
CA GLN A 136 -6.42 45.79 -5.22
C GLN A 136 -5.87 44.35 -5.21
N VAL A 137 -5.09 43.97 -6.22
CA VAL A 137 -4.46 42.64 -6.27
C VAL A 137 -3.40 42.55 -5.17
N SER A 138 -3.65 41.70 -4.19
CA SER A 138 -2.73 41.45 -3.07
C SER A 138 -2.27 40.00 -3.06
N LEU A 139 -0.99 39.78 -2.74
CA LEU A 139 -0.43 38.45 -2.49
C LEU A 139 -0.76 37.91 -1.08
N THR A 140 -1.38 38.73 -0.23
CA THR A 140 -1.69 38.35 1.16
C THR A 140 -2.59 37.10 1.27
N PRO A 141 -3.70 36.99 0.51
CA PRO A 141 -4.54 35.79 0.55
C PRO A 141 -3.80 34.52 0.11
N TYR A 142 -3.03 34.61 -0.97
CA TYR A 142 -2.20 33.50 -1.48
C TYR A 142 -1.13 33.07 -0.45
N THR A 143 -0.37 34.01 0.10
CA THR A 143 0.68 33.69 1.08
C THR A 143 0.12 33.12 2.39
N ASN A 144 -1.04 33.60 2.85
CA ASN A 144 -1.75 33.00 3.98
C ASN A 144 -2.19 31.57 3.69
N LEU A 145 -2.76 31.31 2.51
CA LEU A 145 -3.15 29.96 2.08
C LEU A 145 -1.94 29.01 2.07
N LEU A 146 -0.79 29.45 1.57
CA LEU A 146 0.44 28.65 1.60
C LEU A 146 0.90 28.39 3.03
N ARG A 147 0.92 29.40 3.89
CA ARG A 147 1.37 29.28 5.29
C ARG A 147 0.50 28.31 6.07
N ASP A 148 -0.80 28.38 5.86
CA ASP A 148 -1.81 27.65 6.64
C ASP A 148 -2.25 26.34 5.93
N SER A 149 -1.54 25.95 4.86
CA SER A 149 -1.79 24.75 4.05
C SER A 149 -1.79 23.47 4.89
N LYS A 150 -2.89 22.72 4.79
CA LYS A 150 -3.09 21.38 5.36
C LYS A 150 -2.37 20.32 4.52
N ALA A 151 -2.22 20.53 3.21
CA ALA A 151 -1.58 19.59 2.27
C ALA A 151 -0.21 19.11 2.76
N ARG A 152 0.59 19.99 3.40
CA ARG A 152 1.90 19.62 3.96
C ARG A 152 1.84 18.48 4.97
N LYS A 153 0.77 18.42 5.78
CA LYS A 153 0.57 17.36 6.78
C LYS A 153 0.22 16.01 6.14
N TYR A 154 -0.33 16.05 4.92
CA TYR A 154 -0.76 14.88 4.16
C TYR A 154 0.24 14.46 3.07
N ARG A 155 1.41 15.10 2.98
CA ARG A 155 2.47 14.77 2.01
C ARG A 155 2.87 13.29 2.06
N VAL A 156 2.99 12.72 3.26
CA VAL A 156 3.41 11.33 3.46
C VAL A 156 2.38 10.34 2.88
N PHE A 157 1.09 10.69 2.90
CA PHE A 157 0.01 9.79 2.49
C PHE A 157 -0.46 9.99 1.05
N SER A 158 -0.30 11.20 0.50
CA SER A 158 -0.70 11.52 -0.88
C SER A 158 0.19 10.89 -1.94
N GLY A 159 1.42 10.52 -1.58
CA GLY A 159 2.41 10.03 -2.51
C GLY A 159 3.12 11.18 -3.21
N ALA A 160 4.38 10.93 -3.53
CA ALA A 160 5.27 11.97 -4.02
C ALA A 160 4.74 12.59 -5.34
N LEU A 161 4.17 11.78 -6.25
CA LEU A 161 3.69 12.28 -7.55
C LEU A 161 2.53 13.28 -7.42
N LEU A 162 1.48 12.94 -6.65
CA LEU A 162 0.33 13.83 -6.48
C LEU A 162 0.69 15.10 -5.73
N TYR A 163 1.57 14.98 -4.73
CA TYR A 163 2.09 16.13 -4.02
C TYR A 163 2.92 17.04 -4.94
N SER A 164 3.73 16.47 -5.82
CA SER A 164 4.50 17.21 -6.83
C SER A 164 3.60 17.97 -7.83
N TYR A 165 2.47 17.39 -8.28
CA TYR A 165 1.49 18.13 -9.09
C TYR A 165 0.88 19.32 -8.33
N PHE A 166 0.57 19.14 -7.06
CA PHE A 166 0.07 20.22 -6.20
C PHE A 166 1.10 21.35 -6.06
N GLU A 167 2.37 21.02 -5.83
CA GLU A 167 3.44 22.03 -5.73
C GLU A 167 3.70 22.73 -7.07
N LEU A 168 3.64 22.00 -8.19
CA LEU A 168 3.70 22.57 -9.53
C LEU A 168 2.55 23.56 -9.76
N TYR A 169 1.32 23.19 -9.36
CA TYR A 169 0.16 24.06 -9.42
C TYR A 169 0.38 25.33 -8.58
N GLN A 170 0.89 25.19 -7.35
CA GLN A 170 1.26 26.33 -6.50
C GLN A 170 2.28 27.25 -7.16
N SER A 171 3.30 26.69 -7.81
CA SER A 171 4.35 27.44 -8.50
C SER A 171 3.78 28.25 -9.67
N VAL A 172 2.94 27.65 -10.52
CA VAL A 172 2.31 28.36 -11.66
C VAL A 172 1.44 29.52 -11.16
N VAL A 173 0.59 29.28 -10.16
CA VAL A 173 -0.24 30.34 -9.56
C VAL A 173 0.65 31.43 -8.94
N GLY A 174 1.70 31.05 -8.21
CA GLY A 174 2.62 31.98 -7.58
C GLY A 174 3.38 32.85 -8.58
N MET A 175 3.85 32.28 -9.68
CA MET A 175 4.52 33.02 -10.75
C MET A 175 3.56 34.02 -11.41
N CYS A 176 2.36 33.57 -11.77
CA CYS A 176 1.33 34.43 -12.35
C CYS A 176 1.00 35.62 -11.44
N LEU A 177 0.72 35.36 -10.15
CA LEU A 177 0.36 36.40 -9.18
C LEU A 177 1.52 37.35 -8.90
N THR A 178 2.73 36.83 -8.68
CA THR A 178 3.90 37.65 -8.35
C THR A 178 4.25 38.58 -9.50
N HIS A 179 4.26 38.04 -10.73
CA HIS A 179 4.51 38.81 -11.95
C HIS A 179 3.47 39.92 -12.13
N SER A 180 2.18 39.56 -12.05
CA SER A 180 1.08 40.52 -12.20
C SER A 180 1.11 41.60 -11.12
N SER A 181 1.43 41.25 -9.87
CA SER A 181 1.56 42.22 -8.78
C SER A 181 2.74 43.17 -8.97
N MET A 182 3.88 42.68 -9.48
CA MET A 182 5.04 43.52 -9.76
C MET A 182 4.77 44.49 -10.91
N GLU A 183 4.21 44.03 -12.02
CA GLU A 183 3.92 44.90 -13.15
C GLU A 183 2.78 45.88 -12.90
N ALA A 184 1.79 45.50 -12.08
CA ALA A 184 0.74 46.40 -11.65
C ALA A 184 1.28 47.62 -10.89
N LEU A 185 2.36 47.49 -10.12
CA LEU A 185 3.02 48.62 -9.45
C LEU A 185 3.65 49.60 -10.46
N ASP A 186 4.07 49.10 -11.62
CA ASP A 186 4.68 49.88 -12.70
C ASP A 186 3.64 50.37 -13.74
N GLY A 187 2.35 50.09 -13.52
CA GLY A 187 1.27 50.45 -14.45
C GLY A 187 1.37 49.73 -15.80
N LYS A 188 1.97 48.54 -15.82
CA LYS A 188 2.18 47.72 -17.01
C LYS A 188 1.55 46.35 -16.84
N PHE A 189 1.43 45.63 -17.94
CA PHE A 189 1.12 44.22 -17.94
C PHE A 189 1.75 43.56 -19.15
N SER A 190 2.35 42.40 -18.93
CA SER A 190 2.83 41.46 -19.93
C SER A 190 2.46 40.05 -19.48
N HIS A 191 2.42 39.14 -20.44
CA HIS A 191 2.18 37.74 -20.12
C HIS A 191 3.38 37.17 -19.36
N TRP A 192 3.17 36.78 -18.10
CA TRP A 192 4.23 36.15 -17.29
C TRP A 192 4.87 34.95 -18.02
N TYR A 193 4.07 34.14 -18.71
CA TYR A 193 4.52 32.95 -19.43
C TYR A 193 5.36 33.24 -20.69
N GLU A 194 5.50 34.51 -21.11
CA GLU A 194 6.46 34.90 -22.15
C GLU A 194 7.87 35.09 -21.58
N GLN A 195 7.97 35.39 -20.27
CA GLN A 195 9.25 35.57 -19.59
C GLN A 195 9.84 34.27 -19.05
N TYR A 196 9.02 33.21 -18.95
CA TYR A 196 9.39 31.95 -18.36
C TYR A 196 9.13 30.80 -19.33
N ASP A 197 10.19 30.09 -19.72
CA ASP A 197 10.06 28.84 -20.45
C ASP A 197 9.67 27.72 -19.49
N LEU A 198 8.37 27.49 -19.34
CA LEU A 198 7.83 26.45 -18.46
C LEU A 198 8.25 25.04 -18.86
N ALA A 199 8.47 24.79 -20.15
CA ALA A 199 8.97 23.50 -20.62
C ALA A 199 10.45 23.31 -20.25
N ALA A 200 11.24 24.38 -20.18
CA ALA A 200 12.61 24.34 -19.67
C ALA A 200 12.71 24.36 -18.13
N ILE A 201 11.75 24.99 -17.44
CA ILE A 201 11.66 25.00 -15.97
C ILE A 201 11.16 23.64 -15.46
N PHE A 202 10.28 22.99 -16.22
CA PHE A 202 9.65 21.72 -15.84
C PHE A 202 9.73 20.64 -16.95
N PRO A 203 10.94 20.32 -17.47
CA PRO A 203 11.13 19.45 -18.64
C PRO A 203 10.61 18.03 -18.46
N ASP A 204 10.52 17.56 -17.21
CA ASP A 204 10.16 16.19 -16.85
C ASP A 204 8.84 16.08 -16.07
N ALA A 205 8.00 17.12 -16.07
CA ALA A 205 6.74 17.13 -15.30
C ALA A 205 5.67 16.15 -15.82
N ASN A 206 5.98 15.37 -16.85
CA ASN A 206 5.03 14.48 -17.55
C ASN A 206 3.77 15.24 -18.03
N ILE A 207 3.92 16.54 -18.23
CA ILE A 207 2.90 17.47 -18.69
C ILE A 207 3.44 18.11 -19.95
N ASP A 208 2.71 17.96 -21.05
CA ASP A 208 3.11 18.54 -22.33
C ASP A 208 2.72 20.03 -22.38
N PHE A 209 3.58 20.86 -21.81
CA PHE A 209 3.42 22.32 -21.81
C PHE A 209 3.43 22.92 -23.23
N LYS A 210 3.93 22.21 -24.24
CA LYS A 210 3.92 22.70 -25.63
C LYS A 210 2.52 22.74 -26.21
N VAL A 211 1.59 21.94 -25.69
CA VAL A 211 0.17 21.93 -26.11
C VAL A 211 -0.53 23.28 -25.84
N VAL A 212 0.05 24.12 -24.99
CA VAL A 212 -0.50 25.44 -24.66
C VAL A 212 0.28 26.60 -25.29
N GLU A 213 1.34 26.32 -26.06
CA GLU A 213 2.05 27.37 -26.78
C GLU A 213 1.15 28.05 -27.82
N GLY A 214 1.22 29.38 -27.87
CA GLY A 214 0.41 30.21 -28.77
C GLY A 214 -1.08 30.31 -28.44
N LYS A 215 -1.54 29.76 -27.31
CA LYS A 215 -2.93 29.92 -26.86
C LYS A 215 -3.10 31.18 -26.01
N LEU A 216 -4.20 31.90 -26.24
CA LEU A 216 -4.72 32.87 -25.28
C LEU A 216 -5.15 32.15 -23.99
N SER A 217 -5.16 32.86 -22.88
CA SER A 217 -5.50 32.29 -21.57
C SER A 217 -4.56 31.14 -21.16
N LYS A 218 -3.26 31.26 -21.48
CA LYS A 218 -2.29 30.18 -21.28
C LYS A 218 -2.23 29.76 -19.81
N THR A 219 -2.39 30.67 -18.86
CA THR A 219 -2.44 30.34 -17.43
C THR A 219 -3.56 29.35 -17.14
N HIS A 220 -4.78 29.63 -17.62
CA HIS A 220 -5.91 28.75 -17.41
C HIS A 220 -5.69 27.37 -18.05
N HIS A 221 -5.14 27.34 -19.27
CA HIS A 221 -4.83 26.08 -19.95
C HIS A 221 -3.76 25.26 -19.23
N LEU A 222 -2.72 25.91 -18.69
CA LEU A 222 -1.68 25.25 -17.89
C LEU A 222 -2.25 24.60 -16.63
N LEU A 223 -3.05 25.36 -15.87
CA LEU A 223 -3.68 24.88 -14.65
C LEU A 223 -4.63 23.72 -14.95
N ALA A 224 -5.45 23.82 -15.99
CA ALA A 224 -6.33 22.74 -16.43
C ALA A 224 -5.56 21.47 -16.84
N LEU A 225 -4.39 21.62 -17.44
CA LEU A 225 -3.55 20.49 -17.84
C LEU A 225 -2.93 19.78 -16.62
N ILE A 226 -2.47 20.55 -15.63
CA ILE A 226 -1.99 20.02 -14.35
C ILE A 226 -3.12 19.29 -13.61
N GLU A 227 -4.30 19.91 -13.53
CA GLU A 227 -5.48 19.33 -12.87
C GLU A 227 -5.91 18.02 -13.53
N LYS A 228 -5.96 17.99 -14.86
CA LYS A 228 -6.29 16.77 -15.61
C LYS A 228 -5.30 15.64 -15.29
N SER A 229 -4.02 15.96 -15.22
CA SER A 229 -2.95 14.99 -14.91
C SER A 229 -3.05 14.50 -13.47
N PHE A 230 -3.28 15.41 -12.52
CA PHE A 230 -3.54 15.10 -11.12
C PHE A 230 -4.73 14.15 -10.96
N LEU A 231 -5.88 14.50 -11.55
CA LEU A 231 -7.11 13.70 -11.43
C LEU A 231 -6.96 12.32 -12.07
N ALA A 232 -6.31 12.23 -13.23
CA ALA A 232 -6.09 10.94 -13.90
C ALA A 232 -5.20 10.00 -13.07
N ASP A 233 -4.16 10.50 -12.42
CA ASP A 233 -3.31 9.66 -11.57
C ASP A 233 -3.94 9.41 -10.19
N ALA A 234 -4.72 10.36 -9.65
CA ALA A 234 -5.50 10.16 -8.43
C ALA A 234 -6.57 9.07 -8.60
N GLU A 235 -7.26 9.05 -9.74
CA GLU A 235 -8.24 8.01 -10.06
C GLU A 235 -7.61 6.62 -10.05
N LYS A 236 -6.47 6.43 -10.72
CA LYS A 236 -5.72 5.15 -10.72
C LYS A 236 -5.32 4.71 -9.32
N ILE A 237 -4.93 5.64 -8.46
CA ILE A 237 -4.57 5.34 -7.07
C ILE A 237 -5.81 4.92 -6.27
N ILE A 238 -6.94 5.60 -6.46
CA ILE A 238 -8.21 5.30 -5.77
C ILE A 238 -8.76 3.93 -6.21
N THR A 239 -8.71 3.62 -7.51
CA THR A 239 -9.17 2.34 -8.08
C THR A 239 -8.20 1.19 -7.77
N GLY A 240 -6.96 1.49 -7.40
CA GLY A 240 -5.92 0.51 -7.10
C GLY A 240 -5.16 -0.01 -8.32
N GLU A 241 -5.30 0.67 -9.47
CA GLU A 241 -4.59 0.36 -10.71
C GLU A 241 -3.10 0.76 -10.67
N ALA A 242 -2.73 1.69 -9.79
CA ALA A 242 -1.34 2.12 -9.59
C ALA A 242 -0.95 2.06 -8.11
N GLN A 243 0.23 1.51 -7.81
CA GLN A 243 0.79 1.56 -6.45
C GLN A 243 1.61 2.83 -6.23
N MET A 244 1.56 3.35 -5.01
CA MET A 244 2.15 4.63 -4.58
C MET A 244 3.66 4.78 -4.89
N PHE A 245 4.38 3.67 -5.04
CA PHE A 245 5.82 3.64 -5.33
C PHE A 245 6.16 3.73 -6.82
N GLU A 246 5.22 3.48 -7.73
CA GLU A 246 5.48 3.56 -9.17
C GLU A 246 5.64 5.02 -9.65
N GLY A 247 5.18 5.99 -8.85
CA GLY A 247 5.34 7.43 -9.12
C GLY A 247 6.64 8.06 -8.60
N HIS A 248 7.52 7.31 -7.92
CA HIS A 248 8.68 7.88 -7.23
C HIS A 248 9.71 8.50 -8.19
N GLU A 249 9.97 7.85 -9.33
CA GLU A 249 10.83 8.39 -10.40
C GLU A 249 10.28 9.72 -10.94
N ARG A 250 8.96 9.79 -11.17
CA ARG A 250 8.31 10.99 -11.69
C ARG A 250 8.30 12.12 -10.65
N ALA A 251 8.02 11.79 -9.40
CA ALA A 251 8.02 12.76 -8.32
C ALA A 251 9.40 13.31 -8.00
N LYS A 252 10.43 12.45 -8.01
CA LYS A 252 11.82 12.86 -7.82
C LYS A 252 12.25 13.83 -8.91
N LYS A 253 11.82 13.61 -10.15
CA LYS A 253 12.05 14.57 -11.24
C LYS A 253 11.39 15.92 -10.93
N ILE A 254 10.12 15.94 -10.50
CA ILE A 254 9.44 17.20 -10.16
C ILE A 254 10.08 17.93 -8.97
N ASP A 255 10.48 17.22 -7.92
CA ASP A 255 11.09 17.81 -6.72
C ASP A 255 12.51 18.35 -7.00
N GLN A 256 13.30 17.70 -7.86
CA GLN A 256 14.64 18.16 -8.27
C GLN A 256 14.61 19.44 -9.11
N MET A 257 13.46 19.78 -9.71
CA MET A 257 13.30 20.96 -10.56
C MET A 257 12.95 22.23 -9.76
N ARG A 258 12.65 22.10 -8.45
CA ARG A 258 12.28 23.21 -7.57
C ARG A 258 13.41 23.75 -6.69
N SER A 259 14.49 23.00 -6.50
CA SER A 259 15.67 23.38 -5.70
C SER A 259 16.67 24.18 -6.52
#